data_AF-A0A6V8NGU6-F1
#
_entry.id   AF-A0A6V8NGU6-F1
#
_cell.length_a   1.000
_cell.length_b   1.000
_cell.length_c   1.000
_cell.angle_alpha   90.00
_cell.angle_beta   90.00
_cell.angle_gamma   90.00
#
_symmetry.space_group_name_H-M   'P 1'
#
loop_
_entity.id
_entity.type
_entity.pdbx_description
1 polymer ?
#
loop_
_entity_poly.entity_id
_entity_poly.type
_entity_poly.pdbx_seq_one_letter_code
_entity_poly.pdbx_strand_id
1 'polypeptide(L)' 'MITQREVSQLAFRQEKDDRTIEKDYVITWILLGLAGSKLKENLAFKGGTTLKKIYFPDYRYSEEFLFSNRNHLF' A
#
# COMPACT_ATOMS: atom_id res chain seq x y z
N MET A 1 5.00 -14.75 6.73
CA MET A 1 4.57 -14.46 5.35
C MET A 1 3.16 -14.97 5.19
N ILE A 2 2.31 -14.23 4.45
CA ILE A 2 0.95 -14.68 4.12
C ILE A 2 1.00 -15.91 3.21
N THR A 3 0.14 -16.89 3.46
CA THR A 3 0.01 -18.10 2.65
C THR A 3 -0.95 -17.90 1.47
N GLN A 4 -0.84 -18.72 0.42
CA GLN A 4 -1.79 -18.68 -0.70
C GLN A 4 -3.24 -18.86 -0.24
N ARG A 5 -3.45 -19.75 0.74
CA ARG A 5 -4.79 -19.99 1.30
C ARG A 5 -5.37 -18.73 1.95
N GLU A 6 -4.57 -18.02 2.73
CA GLU A 6 -5.00 -16.76 3.37
C GLU A 6 -5.25 -15.66 2.32
N VAL A 7 -4.42 -15.58 1.29
CA VAL A 7 -4.63 -14.68 0.13
C VAL A 7 -5.99 -14.96 -0.50
N SER A 8 -6.26 -16.20 -0.92
CA SER A 8 -7.52 -16.53 -1.59
C SER A 8 -8.75 -16.33 -0.70
N GLN A 9 -8.63 -16.61 0.61
CA GLN A 9 -9.71 -16.35 1.57
C GLN A 9 -9.99 -14.86 1.77
N LEU A 10 -8.95 -14.01 1.77
CA LEU A 10 -9.10 -12.56 1.86
C LEU A 10 -9.63 -11.96 0.56
N ALA A 11 -9.18 -12.46 -0.58
CA ALA A 11 -9.62 -12.06 -1.90
C ALA A 11 -11.12 -12.32 -2.07
N PHE A 12 -11.57 -13.54 -1.72
CA PHE A 12 -12.98 -13.90 -1.73
C PHE A 12 -13.84 -13.00 -0.82
N ARG A 13 -13.40 -12.79 0.43
CA ARG A 13 -14.15 -11.95 1.39
C ARG A 13 -14.27 -10.49 0.97
N GLN A 14 -13.32 -10.00 0.18
CA GLN A 14 -13.26 -8.60 -0.25
C GLN A 14 -13.74 -8.39 -1.69
N GLU A 15 -14.24 -9.45 -2.34
CA GLU A 15 -14.63 -9.44 -3.76
C GLU A 15 -13.52 -8.87 -4.64
N LYS A 16 -12.30 -9.41 -4.45
CA LYS A 16 -11.09 -9.08 -5.19
C LYS A 16 -10.43 -10.34 -5.75
N ASP A 17 -9.52 -10.12 -6.69
CA ASP A 17 -8.58 -11.13 -7.15
C ASP A 17 -7.41 -11.30 -6.16
N ASP A 18 -6.86 -12.51 -6.10
CA ASP A 18 -5.70 -12.87 -5.28
C ASP A 18 -4.52 -11.93 -5.51
N ARG A 19 -4.28 -11.53 -6.76
CA ARG A 19 -3.18 -10.64 -7.16
C ARG A 19 -3.29 -9.26 -6.49
N THR A 20 -4.50 -8.73 -6.35
CA THR A 20 -4.75 -7.47 -5.65
C THR A 20 -4.38 -7.58 -4.17
N ILE A 21 -4.72 -8.69 -3.51
CA ILE A 21 -4.38 -8.93 -2.10
C ILE A 21 -2.87 -9.12 -1.93
N GLU A 22 -2.21 -9.89 -2.80
CA GLU A 22 -0.76 -10.08 -2.78
C GLU A 22 -0.02 -8.75 -2.96
N LYS A 23 -0.45 -7.94 -3.93
CA LYS A 23 0.14 -6.62 -4.18
C LYS A 23 -0.03 -5.69 -2.98
N ASP A 24 -1.23 -5.65 -2.39
CA ASP A 24 -1.52 -4.85 -1.20
C ASP A 24 -0.65 -5.27 0.00
N TYR A 25 -0.46 -6.59 0.18
CA TYR A 25 0.42 -7.15 1.20
C TYR A 25 1.88 -6.70 0.99
N VAL A 26 2.42 -6.84 -0.22
CA VAL A 26 3.80 -6.41 -0.55
C VAL A 26 3.99 -4.91 -0.33
N ILE A 27 3.05 -4.08 -0.79
CA ILE A 27 3.08 -2.63 -0.57
C ILE A 27 3.11 -2.31 0.93
N THR A 28 2.31 -3.01 1.74
CA THR A 28 2.28 -2.82 3.19
C THR A 28 3.64 -3.12 3.82
N TRP A 29 4.34 -4.16 3.39
CA TRP A 29 5.69 -4.46 3.85
C TRP A 29 6.72 -3.41 3.44
N ILE A 30 6.64 -2.91 2.19
CA ILE A 30 7.50 -1.81 1.73
C ILE A 30 7.27 -0.56 2.58
N LEU A 31 6.01 -0.22 2.86
CA LEU A 31 5.63 0.91 3.71
C LEU A 31 6.20 0.78 5.12
N LEU A 32 6.09 -0.41 5.72
CA LEU A 32 6.66 -0.71 7.03
C LEU A 32 8.19 -0.55 7.04
N GLY A 33 8.88 -1.06 6.01
CA GLY A 33 10.32 -0.89 5.86
C GLY A 33 10.74 0.57 5.71
N LEU A 34 10.01 1.35 4.92
CA LEU A 34 10.26 2.78 4.73
C LEU A 34 10.04 3.57 6.01
N ALA A 35 9.01 3.25 6.80
CA ALA A 35 8.72 3.89 8.09
C ALA A 35 9.85 3.70 9.12
N GLY A 36 10.61 2.61 9.03
CA GLY A 36 11.80 2.36 9.86
C GLY A 36 13.09 3.01 9.33
N SER A 37 13.09 3.51 8.10
CA SER A 37 14.29 4.04 7.44
C SER A 37 14.44 5.56 7.60
N LYS A 38 15.66 6.08 7.38
CA LYS A 38 15.92 7.54 7.30
C LYS A 38 15.19 8.21 6.13
N LEU A 39 14.77 7.44 5.11
CA LEU A 39 14.05 7.97 3.95
C LEU A 39 12.67 8.50 4.33
N LYS A 40 12.08 8.05 5.45
CA LYS A 40 10.77 8.52 5.89
C LYS A 40 10.70 10.05 5.99
N GLU A 41 11.79 10.69 6.38
CA GLU A 41 11.88 12.14 6.58
C GLU A 41 11.75 12.92 5.27
N ASN A 42 12.17 12.30 4.16
CA ASN A 42 12.19 12.93 2.84
C ASN A 42 11.08 12.43 1.92
N LEU A 43 10.30 11.41 2.33
CA LEU A 43 9.20 10.87 1.53
C LEU A 43 7.85 11.45 1.97
N ALA A 44 7.09 11.95 1.00
CA ALA A 44 5.66 12.21 1.10
C ALA A 44 4.93 11.17 0.25
N PHE A 45 4.03 10.42 0.88
CA PHE A 45 3.15 9.48 0.19
C PHE A 45 2.03 10.24 -0.52
N LYS A 46 1.82 9.96 -1.81
CA LYS A 46 0.77 10.56 -2.63
C LYS A 46 0.00 9.48 -3.38
N GLY A 47 -1.08 9.86 -4.07
CA GLY A 47 -1.84 8.97 -4.94
C GLY A 47 -2.81 8.01 -4.22
N GLY A 48 -3.45 7.16 -5.01
CA GLY A 48 -4.59 6.33 -4.58
C GLY A 48 -4.26 5.30 -3.51
N THR A 49 -3.04 4.77 -3.49
CA THR A 49 -2.58 3.84 -2.46
C THR A 49 -2.54 4.50 -1.07
N THR A 50 -2.10 5.76 -1.00
CA THR A 50 -2.09 6.56 0.23
C THR A 50 -3.51 6.86 0.71
N LEU A 51 -4.40 7.22 -0.22
CA LEU A 51 -5.82 7.44 0.09
C LEU A 51 -6.45 6.20 0.71
N LYS A 52 -6.23 5.02 0.13
CA LYS A 52 -6.75 3.75 0.67
C LYS A 52 -6.16 3.39 2.03
N LYS A 53 -4.83 3.53 2.19
CA LYS A 53 -4.12 3.06 3.39
C LYS A 53 -4.23 3.98 4.60
N ILE A 54 -4.44 5.29 4.40
CA ILE A 54 -4.37 6.29 5.48
C ILE A 54 -5.71 6.98 5.73
N TYR A 55 -6.46 7.31 4.67
CA TYR A 55 -7.60 8.23 4.79
C TYR A 55 -8.96 7.54 4.61
N PHE A 56 -9.05 6.57 3.69
CA PHE A 56 -10.30 5.99 3.24
C PHE A 56 -10.14 4.47 3.03
N PRO A 57 -10.35 3.64 4.06
CA PRO A 57 -10.17 2.18 3.97
C PRO A 57 -10.95 1.54 2.80
N ASP A 58 -12.14 2.06 2.52
CA ASP A 58 -13.04 1.60 1.46
C ASP A 58 -12.69 2.15 0.06
N TYR A 59 -11.64 2.97 -0.06
CA TYR A 59 -11.19 3.49 -1.34
C TYR A 59 -10.73 2.36 -2.26
N ARG A 60 -10.85 2.58 -3.57
CA ARG A 60 -10.44 1.57 -4.57
C ARG A 60 -8.96 1.24 -4.43
N TYR A 61 -8.61 -0.02 -4.71
CA TYR A 61 -7.21 -0.39 -4.90
C TYR A 61 -6.64 0.41 -6.07
N SER A 62 -5.45 0.95 -5.88
CA SER A 62 -4.72 1.67 -6.91
C SER A 62 -3.55 0.82 -7.34
N GLU A 63 -3.34 0.73 -8.65
CA GLU A 63 -2.15 0.05 -9.15
C GLU A 63 -0.88 0.85 -8.93
N GLU A 64 -1.01 2.15 -8.69
CA GLU A 64 0.09 3.10 -8.66
C GLU A 64 0.53 3.35 -7.23
N PHE A 65 1.84 3.20 -7.03
CA PHE A 65 2.49 3.57 -5.80
C PHE A 65 3.32 4.82 -6.05
N LEU A 66 2.81 5.96 -5.58
CA LEU A 66 3.39 7.27 -5.88
C LEU A 66 4.04 7.88 -4.64
N PHE A 67 5.26 8.38 -4.82
CA PHE A 67 6.00 9.13 -3.82
C PHE A 67 6.40 10.48 -4.37
N SER A 68 6.56 11.44 -3.47
CA SER A 68 7.12 12.75 -3.77
C SER A 68 8.17 13.08 -2.71
N ASN A 69 9.24 13.75 -3.12
CA ASN A 69 10.24 14.23 -2.17
C ASN A 69 9.65 15.43 -1.40
N ARG A 70 9.73 15.41 -0.07
CA ARG A 70 9.26 16.53 0.77
C ARG A 70 10.02 17.82 0.48
N ASN A 71 11.28 17.73 0.09
CA ASN A 71 12.13 18.90 -0.20
C ASN A 71 11.85 19.55 -1.56
N HIS A 72 10.90 19.03 -2.34
CA HIS A 72 10.45 19.59 -3.62
C HIS A 72 8.98 20.06 -3.59
N LEU A 73 8.44 20.33 -2.39
CA LEU A 73 7.09 20.86 -2.18
C LEU A 73 7.04 22.40 -2.04
N PHE A 74 8.14 23.10 -2.35
CA PHE A 74 8.19 24.55 -2.58
C PHE A 74 9.14 24.83 -3.74
#